data_AF-A0A2G9U3Z9-F1
#
_entry.id   AF-A0A2G9U3Z9-F1
#
_cell.length_a   1.000
_cell.length_b   1.000
_cell.length_c   1.000
_cell.angle_alpha   90.00
_cell.angle_beta   90.00
_cell.angle_gamma   90.00
#
_symmetry.space_group_name_H-M   'P 1'
#
loop_
_entity.id
_entity.type
_entity.pdbx_description
1 polymer ?
#
loop_
_entity_poly.entity_id
_entity_poly.type
_entity_poly.pdbx_seq_one_letter_code
_entity_poly.pdbx_strand_id
1 'polypeptide(L)'
;IPGVGRNLLSINPPSGANFKSISSQEAQVNLKIKFENLKAFCIPVVERAKAYISQTLHSLFSNLEEQFKQDVVFIVIFAYTNTTTNSFRDQAKQLMETYSVEIEQGLLEVAAIPPKWYDPDMEDILPTFNDSSARMLWRTKQNQDYIYMMNYGSKRAEYYMQLEDDIISTAKYG
;
A
#
# COMPACT_ATOMS: atom_id res chain seq x y z
N ILE A 1 10.64 -1.75 19.07
CA ILE A 1 9.67 -1.36 20.12
C ILE A 1 8.46 -2.27 19.96
N PRO A 2 8.20 -3.19 20.90
CA PRO A 2 7.00 -4.02 20.85
C PRO A 2 5.83 -3.22 21.45
N GLY A 3 4.72 -3.12 20.71
CA GLY A 3 3.49 -2.55 21.23
C GLY A 3 2.83 -1.56 20.27
N VAL A 4 2.05 -2.08 19.33
CA VAL A 4 0.63 -1.68 19.20
C VAL A 4 -0.10 -2.96 18.81
N GLY A 5 -0.61 -3.65 19.82
CA GLY A 5 -1.55 -4.73 19.64
C GLY A 5 -2.76 -4.22 18.88
N ARG A 6 -3.19 -5.01 17.89
CA ARG A 6 -4.44 -4.88 17.16
C ARG A 6 -5.59 -4.59 18.13
N ASN A 7 -6.09 -3.36 18.13
CA ASN A 7 -7.43 -3.06 18.62
C ASN A 7 -8.37 -3.00 17.42
N LEU A 8 -8.87 -4.16 17.02
CA LEU A 8 -10.01 -4.31 16.09
C LEU A 8 -11.29 -4.69 16.86
N LEU A 9 -11.43 -4.25 18.12
CA LEU A 9 -12.56 -4.63 18.99
C LEU A 9 -13.32 -3.46 19.64
N SER A 10 -13.28 -2.24 19.11
CA SER A 10 -14.19 -1.19 19.60
C SER A 10 -14.79 -0.36 18.47
N ILE A 11 -15.70 -0.99 17.72
CA ILE A 11 -16.80 -0.27 17.08
C ILE A 11 -18.05 -0.67 17.84
N ASN A 12 -18.52 0.23 18.72
CA ASN A 12 -19.84 0.08 19.33
C ASN A 12 -20.88 0.21 18.20
N PRO A 13 -21.70 -0.82 17.92
CA PRO A 13 -22.73 -0.70 16.91
C PRO A 13 -23.88 0.21 17.42
N PRO A 14 -24.57 0.92 16.52
CA PRO A 14 -25.75 1.70 16.87
C PRO A 14 -26.85 0.78 17.41
N SER A 15 -27.53 1.25 18.45
CA SER A 15 -28.58 0.54 19.18
C SER A 15 -29.70 0.05 18.26
N GLY A 16 -29.87 -1.26 18.11
CA GLY A 16 -31.08 -1.86 17.51
C GLY A 16 -30.89 -3.05 16.57
N ALA A 17 -29.68 -3.45 16.21
CA ALA A 17 -29.47 -4.62 15.35
C ALA A 17 -29.28 -5.92 16.17
N ASN A 18 -30.17 -6.88 15.97
CA ASN A 18 -30.07 -8.24 16.51
C ASN A 18 -28.94 -8.99 15.78
N PHE A 19 -27.69 -8.81 16.21
CA PHE A 19 -26.56 -9.61 15.72
C PHE A 19 -26.38 -10.86 16.57
N LYS A 20 -26.40 -12.04 15.93
CA LYS A 20 -25.88 -13.27 16.54
C LYS A 20 -24.41 -13.03 16.88
N SER A 21 -24.02 -13.22 18.15
CA SER A 21 -22.62 -13.11 18.56
C SER A 21 -21.80 -14.21 17.89
N ILE A 22 -20.87 -13.84 17.01
CA ILE A 22 -19.93 -14.76 16.36
C ILE A 22 -18.92 -15.24 17.40
N SER A 23 -18.63 -16.54 17.43
CA SER A 23 -17.64 -17.09 18.35
C SER A 23 -16.21 -16.65 17.98
N SER A 24 -15.33 -16.51 18.97
CA SER A 24 -13.93 -16.10 18.73
C SER A 24 -13.16 -17.04 17.80
N GLN A 25 -13.57 -18.31 17.71
CA GLN A 25 -12.96 -19.30 16.83
C GLN A 25 -13.44 -19.17 15.38
N GLU A 26 -14.74 -18.97 15.15
CA GLU A 26 -15.27 -18.67 13.82
C GLU A 26 -14.71 -17.35 13.27
N ALA A 27 -14.56 -16.33 14.11
CA ALA A 27 -13.94 -15.07 13.71
C ALA A 27 -12.49 -15.27 13.24
N GLN A 28 -11.70 -16.08 13.95
CA GLN A 28 -10.32 -16.40 13.57
C GLN A 28 -10.24 -17.21 12.28
N VAL A 29 -11.14 -18.18 12.09
CA VAL A 29 -11.23 -18.98 10.86
C VAL A 29 -11.60 -18.08 9.67
N ASN A 30 -12.60 -17.21 9.82
CA ASN A 30 -13.01 -16.28 8.77
C ASN A 30 -11.90 -15.28 8.41
N LEU A 31 -11.17 -14.78 9.41
CA LEU A 31 -10.01 -13.92 9.17
C LEU A 31 -8.90 -14.64 8.41
N LYS A 32 -8.64 -15.91 8.76
CA LYS A 32 -7.64 -16.74 8.06
C LYS A 32 -8.04 -17.00 6.60
N ILE A 33 -9.28 -17.42 6.36
CA ILE A 33 -9.81 -17.64 5.00
C ILE A 33 -9.78 -16.34 4.19
N LYS A 34 -10.13 -15.21 4.80
CA LYS A 34 -10.05 -13.90 4.13
C LYS A 34 -8.61 -13.59 3.73
N PHE A 35 -7.64 -13.83 4.61
CA PHE A 35 -6.23 -13.58 4.32
C PHE A 35 -5.71 -14.45 3.15
N GLU A 36 -6.08 -15.74 3.11
CA GLU A 36 -5.66 -16.69 2.05
C GLU A 36 -6.23 -16.30 0.67
N ASN A 37 -7.42 -15.69 0.62
CA ASN A 37 -8.03 -15.28 -0.65
C ASN A 37 -7.70 -13.84 -1.08
N LEU A 38 -7.14 -13.02 -0.18
CA LEU A 38 -6.84 -11.62 -0.44
C LEU A 38 -5.66 -11.49 -1.40
N LYS A 39 -5.77 -10.53 -2.33
CA LYS A 39 -4.72 -10.18 -3.29
C LYS A 39 -4.25 -8.75 -3.03
N ALA A 40 -2.96 -8.56 -2.80
CA ALA A 40 -2.38 -7.24 -2.60
C ALA A 40 -1.81 -6.67 -3.90
N PHE A 41 -2.26 -5.48 -4.26
CA PHE A 41 -1.71 -4.67 -5.34
C PHE A 41 -0.91 -3.52 -4.75
N CYS A 42 0.42 -3.62 -4.75
CA CYS A 42 1.28 -2.60 -4.16
C CYS A 42 1.76 -1.61 -5.21
N ILE A 43 1.65 -0.31 -4.90
CA ILE A 43 1.98 0.79 -5.82
C ILE A 43 3.03 1.70 -5.15
N PRO A 44 4.26 1.81 -5.70
CA PRO A 44 5.26 2.73 -5.18
C PRO A 44 4.93 4.16 -5.60
N VAL A 45 5.02 5.10 -4.68
CA VAL A 45 4.94 6.53 -5.01
C VAL A 45 6.26 7.18 -4.65
N VAL A 46 6.96 7.67 -5.67
CA VAL A 46 8.24 8.37 -5.53
C VAL A 46 8.06 9.86 -5.76
N GLU A 47 9.00 10.67 -5.24
CA GLU A 47 8.99 12.10 -5.48
C GLU A 47 9.17 12.40 -6.99
N ARG A 48 8.21 13.13 -7.57
CA ARG A 48 8.17 13.51 -8.98
C ARG A 48 7.64 14.93 -9.14
N ALA A 49 7.99 15.58 -10.25
CA ALA A 49 7.44 16.88 -10.61
C ALA A 49 5.92 16.84 -10.85
N LYS A 50 5.42 15.70 -11.34
CA LYS A 50 3.99 15.42 -11.52
C LYS A 50 3.61 14.16 -10.73
N ALA A 51 2.55 14.26 -9.94
CA ALA A 51 1.96 13.14 -9.22
C ALA A 51 0.97 12.38 -10.12
N TYR A 52 1.14 11.07 -10.26
CA TYR A 52 0.26 10.23 -11.09
C TYR A 52 -0.71 9.36 -10.27
N ILE A 53 -0.37 9.09 -9.01
CA ILE A 53 -1.09 8.12 -8.17
C ILE A 53 -2.60 8.37 -8.09
N SER A 54 -3.04 9.63 -8.00
CA SER A 54 -4.48 9.92 -7.91
C SER A 54 -5.23 9.52 -9.18
N GLN A 55 -4.64 9.72 -10.37
CA GLN A 55 -5.24 9.30 -11.63
C GLN A 55 -5.29 7.77 -11.73
N THR A 56 -4.21 7.11 -11.31
CA THR A 56 -4.09 5.64 -11.30
C THR A 56 -5.14 5.01 -10.38
N LEU A 57 -5.25 5.47 -9.12
CA LEU A 57 -6.26 4.96 -8.18
C LEU A 57 -7.68 5.23 -8.66
N HIS A 58 -7.95 6.43 -9.20
CA HIS A 58 -9.27 6.74 -9.74
C HIS A 58 -9.66 5.76 -10.86
N SER A 59 -8.74 5.47 -11.79
CA SER A 59 -8.97 4.46 -12.83
C SER A 59 -9.17 3.07 -12.23
N LEU A 60 -8.31 2.65 -11.31
CA LEU A 60 -8.38 1.32 -10.70
C LEU A 60 -9.71 1.11 -9.98
N PHE A 61 -10.16 2.07 -9.16
CA PHE A 61 -11.39 1.92 -8.37
C PHE A 61 -12.65 2.07 -9.19
N SER A 62 -12.67 2.98 -10.18
CA SER A 62 -13.85 3.20 -11.03
C SER A 62 -14.12 2.03 -11.98
N ASN A 63 -13.07 1.28 -12.35
CA ASN A 63 -13.17 0.17 -13.29
C ASN A 63 -13.19 -1.21 -12.64
N LEU A 64 -12.91 -1.32 -11.33
CA LEU A 64 -12.97 -2.57 -10.59
C LEU A 64 -14.43 -2.97 -10.36
N GLU A 65 -14.79 -4.19 -10.75
CA GLU A 65 -16.15 -4.66 -10.50
C GLU A 65 -16.41 -4.87 -9.00
N GLU A 66 -17.61 -4.51 -8.55
CA GLU A 66 -17.99 -4.46 -7.13
C GLU A 66 -17.76 -5.79 -6.41
N GLN A 67 -17.99 -6.92 -7.10
CA GLN A 67 -17.84 -8.26 -6.53
C GLN A 67 -16.40 -8.59 -6.11
N PHE A 68 -15.39 -7.96 -6.73
CA PHE A 68 -13.97 -8.23 -6.43
C PHE A 68 -13.38 -7.30 -5.38
N LYS A 69 -14.07 -6.22 -5.01
CA LYS A 69 -13.55 -5.24 -4.02
C LYS A 69 -13.23 -5.84 -2.66
N GLN A 70 -13.90 -6.93 -2.28
CA GLN A 70 -13.66 -7.61 -1.00
C GLN A 70 -12.48 -8.58 -1.03
N ASP A 71 -12.01 -8.94 -2.23
CA ASP A 71 -10.95 -9.93 -2.47
C ASP A 71 -9.58 -9.29 -2.75
N VAL A 72 -9.52 -7.96 -2.78
CA VAL A 72 -8.31 -7.21 -3.12
C VAL A 72 -8.04 -6.12 -2.10
N VAL A 73 -6.76 -5.76 -1.97
CA VAL A 73 -6.32 -4.56 -1.25
C VAL A 73 -5.27 -3.84 -2.10
N PHE A 74 -5.47 -2.56 -2.33
CA PHE A 74 -4.46 -1.70 -2.95
C PHE A 74 -3.62 -1.09 -1.84
N ILE A 75 -2.30 -1.16 -1.96
CA ILE A 75 -1.37 -0.66 -0.94
C ILE A 75 -0.48 0.37 -1.60
N VAL A 76 -0.73 1.64 -1.32
CA VAL A 76 0.12 2.73 -1.77
C VAL A 76 1.25 2.93 -0.76
N ILE A 77 2.49 2.81 -1.24
CA ILE A 77 3.68 2.97 -0.41
C ILE A 77 4.48 4.18 -0.91
N PHE A 78 4.51 5.24 -0.10
CA PHE A 78 5.37 6.40 -0.34
C PHE A 78 6.84 6.02 -0.12
N ALA A 79 7.58 5.92 -1.22
CA ALA A 79 9.00 5.60 -1.27
C ALA A 79 9.83 6.89 -1.29
N TYR A 80 9.67 7.71 -0.25
CA TYR A 80 10.40 8.96 -0.05
C TYR A 80 11.60 8.73 0.87
N THR A 81 12.78 9.20 0.47
CA THR A 81 13.98 9.17 1.33
C THR A 81 13.91 10.23 2.43
N ASN A 82 13.12 11.29 2.24
CA ASN A 82 12.86 12.31 3.25
C ASN A 82 11.35 12.57 3.37
N THR A 83 10.75 12.14 4.49
CA THR A 83 9.32 12.31 4.79
C THR A 83 9.00 13.64 5.51
N THR A 84 9.98 14.54 5.63
CA THR A 84 9.77 15.89 6.19
C THR A 84 9.43 16.94 5.14
N THR A 85 9.51 16.59 3.86
CA THR A 85 9.23 17.51 2.75
C THR A 85 7.74 17.84 2.66
N ASN A 86 7.43 19.05 2.17
CA ASN A 86 6.04 19.42 1.88
C ASN A 86 5.45 18.55 0.77
N SER A 87 6.26 18.20 -0.25
CA SER A 87 5.85 17.30 -1.34
C SER A 87 5.29 15.97 -0.81
N PHE A 88 5.96 15.35 0.16
CA PHE A 88 5.47 14.15 0.83
C PHE A 88 4.19 14.42 1.62
N ARG A 89 4.21 15.42 2.51
CA ARG A 89 3.11 15.69 3.44
C ARG A 89 1.82 16.05 2.72
N ASP A 90 1.91 16.92 1.71
CA ASP A 90 0.76 17.39 0.95
C ASP A 90 0.17 16.27 0.11
N GLN A 91 1.01 15.47 -0.56
CA GLN A 91 0.55 14.35 -1.37
C GLN A 91 -0.07 13.23 -0.52
N ALA A 92 0.54 12.87 0.61
CA ALA A 92 -0.01 11.90 1.54
C ALA A 92 -1.35 12.36 2.13
N LYS A 93 -1.43 13.63 2.56
CA LYS A 93 -2.66 14.24 3.07
C LYS A 93 -3.77 14.21 2.01
N GLN A 94 -3.47 14.69 0.80
CA GLN A 94 -4.43 14.71 -0.30
C GLN A 94 -4.95 13.31 -0.60
N LEU A 95 -4.07 12.30 -0.61
CA LEU A 95 -4.46 10.92 -0.88
C LEU A 95 -5.41 10.38 0.21
N MET A 96 -5.08 10.61 1.47
CA MET A 96 -5.91 10.18 2.62
C MET A 96 -7.28 10.88 2.64
N GLU A 97 -7.34 12.16 2.29
CA GLU A 97 -8.59 12.92 2.24
C GLU A 97 -9.46 12.51 1.04
N THR A 98 -8.85 12.26 -0.12
CA THR A 98 -9.58 11.92 -1.36
C THR A 98 -10.19 10.53 -1.31
N TYR A 99 -9.48 9.56 -0.72
CA TYR A 99 -9.85 8.14 -0.72
C TYR A 99 -10.19 7.61 0.67
N SER A 100 -10.74 8.47 1.54
CA SER A 100 -11.09 8.10 2.92
C SER A 100 -12.09 6.94 2.97
N VAL A 101 -13.04 6.89 2.04
CA VAL A 101 -14.04 5.81 1.95
C VAL A 101 -13.38 4.48 1.63
N GLU A 102 -12.50 4.42 0.63
CA GLU A 102 -11.78 3.20 0.25
C GLU A 102 -10.82 2.74 1.36
N ILE A 103 -10.24 3.68 2.11
CA ILE A 103 -9.42 3.39 3.29
C ILE A 103 -10.27 2.79 4.41
N GLU A 104 -11.40 3.40 4.73
CA GLU A 104 -12.32 2.91 5.78
C GLU A 104 -12.89 1.53 5.45
N GLN A 105 -13.14 1.25 4.17
CA GLN A 105 -13.61 -0.06 3.68
C GLN A 105 -12.49 -1.11 3.60
N GLY A 106 -11.22 -0.71 3.75
CA GLY A 106 -10.07 -1.59 3.63
C GLY A 106 -9.70 -1.97 2.19
N LEU A 107 -10.24 -1.25 1.20
CA LEU A 107 -9.85 -1.40 -0.21
C LEU A 107 -8.50 -0.73 -0.49
N LEU A 108 -8.17 0.34 0.24
CA LEU A 108 -6.91 1.08 0.13
C LEU A 108 -6.16 1.12 1.48
N GLU A 109 -4.89 0.75 1.47
CA GLU A 109 -3.93 0.98 2.56
C GLU A 109 -2.89 2.01 2.10
N VAL A 110 -2.60 2.98 2.95
CA VAL A 110 -1.58 4.01 2.68
C VAL A 110 -0.46 3.87 3.71
N ALA A 111 0.77 3.70 3.23
CA ALA A 111 1.96 3.55 4.06
C ALA A 111 3.14 4.33 3.47
N ALA A 112 4.22 4.44 4.24
CA ALA A 112 5.47 5.05 3.80
C ALA A 112 6.66 4.16 4.18
N ILE A 113 7.69 4.15 3.34
CA ILE A 113 8.97 3.53 3.69
C ILE A 113 9.65 4.42 4.74
N PRO A 114 10.04 3.89 5.91
CA PRO A 114 10.78 4.67 6.89
C PRO A 114 12.10 5.17 6.27
N PRO A 115 12.49 6.45 6.42
CA PRO A 115 13.75 6.97 5.89
C PRO A 115 14.99 6.12 6.25
N LYS A 116 14.98 5.56 7.47
CA LYS A 116 16.01 4.64 7.97
C LYS A 116 16.25 3.39 7.10
N TRP A 117 15.28 3.02 6.26
CA TRP A 117 15.44 1.90 5.31
C TRP A 117 16.57 2.14 4.30
N TYR A 118 16.85 3.41 3.99
CA TYR A 118 17.86 3.83 3.03
C TYR A 118 19.23 4.12 3.66
N ASP A 119 19.38 3.96 4.98
CA ASP A 119 20.61 4.29 5.71
C ASP A 119 21.86 3.47 5.30
N PRO A 120 21.78 2.16 4.94
CA PRO A 120 22.98 1.44 4.51
C PRO A 120 23.33 1.66 3.02
N ASP A 121 24.60 1.95 2.77
CA ASP A 121 25.38 1.73 1.54
C ASP A 121 24.86 2.34 0.22
N MET A 122 24.45 3.61 0.25
CA MET A 122 24.30 4.40 -0.97
C MET A 122 25.63 5.06 -1.39
N GLU A 123 26.59 5.24 -0.48
CA GLU A 123 27.81 6.00 -0.75
C GLU A 123 28.95 5.15 -1.36
N ASP A 124 28.94 3.82 -1.15
CA ASP A 124 30.03 2.90 -1.51
C ASP A 124 29.76 2.05 -2.77
N ILE A 125 28.75 2.40 -3.58
CA ILE A 125 28.40 1.60 -4.75
C ILE A 125 29.42 1.82 -5.88
N LEU A 126 30.25 0.80 -6.13
CA LEU A 126 31.26 0.81 -7.19
C LEU A 126 30.58 0.87 -8.58
N PRO A 127 31.06 1.74 -9.50
CA PRO A 127 30.52 1.81 -10.85
C PRO A 127 30.66 0.46 -11.59
N THR A 128 29.56 -0.03 -12.14
CA THR A 128 29.49 -1.18 -13.02
C THR A 128 28.82 -0.77 -14.32
N PHE A 129 29.35 -1.26 -15.45
CA PHE A 129 28.74 -1.17 -16.79
C PHE A 129 28.19 0.22 -17.18
N ASN A 130 29.07 1.13 -17.61
CA ASN A 130 28.74 2.32 -18.42
C ASN A 130 27.64 3.27 -17.87
N ASP A 131 27.19 3.10 -16.63
CA ASP A 131 26.21 3.94 -15.96
C ASP A 131 26.91 5.02 -15.11
N SER A 132 26.27 6.20 -15.03
CA SER A 132 26.71 7.23 -14.08
C SER A 132 26.38 6.82 -12.64
N SER A 133 27.16 7.29 -11.67
CA SER A 133 26.92 7.03 -10.25
C SER A 133 25.50 7.42 -9.83
N ALA A 134 24.95 8.51 -10.36
CA ALA A 134 23.57 8.93 -10.08
C ALA A 134 22.53 7.90 -10.56
N ARG A 135 22.74 7.32 -11.76
CA ARG A 135 21.81 6.33 -12.32
C ARG A 135 21.91 4.99 -11.60
N MET A 136 23.10 4.64 -11.13
CA MET A 136 23.32 3.50 -10.25
C MET A 136 22.61 3.66 -8.91
N LEU A 137 22.81 4.80 -8.24
CA LEU A 137 22.11 5.15 -7.00
C LEU A 137 20.60 5.06 -7.16
N TRP A 138 20.07 5.62 -8.24
CA TRP A 138 18.65 5.55 -8.55
C TRP A 138 18.13 4.11 -8.64
N ARG A 139 18.86 3.22 -9.33
CA ARG A 139 18.48 1.81 -9.44
C ARG A 139 18.63 1.04 -8.13
N THR A 140 19.66 1.33 -7.35
CA THR A 140 19.82 0.72 -6.03
C THR A 140 18.69 1.12 -5.10
N LYS A 141 18.34 2.41 -5.06
CA LYS A 141 17.19 2.94 -4.34
C LYS A 141 15.90 2.25 -4.79
N GLN A 142 15.66 2.17 -6.10
CA GLN A 142 14.49 1.52 -6.66
C GLN A 142 14.40 0.03 -6.26
N ASN A 143 15.52 -0.70 -6.29
CA ASN A 143 15.56 -2.08 -5.79
C ASN A 143 15.23 -2.15 -4.29
N GLN A 144 15.76 -1.23 -3.48
CA GLN A 144 15.41 -1.15 -2.06
C GLN A 144 13.91 -0.87 -1.84
N ASP A 145 13.30 0.00 -2.65
CA ASP A 145 11.85 0.25 -2.61
C ASP A 145 11.07 -1.04 -2.84
N TYR A 146 11.40 -1.76 -3.92
CA TYR A 146 10.72 -2.98 -4.31
C TYR A 146 10.87 -4.09 -3.26
N ILE A 147 12.06 -4.25 -2.68
CA ILE A 147 12.28 -5.21 -1.58
C ILE A 147 11.39 -4.88 -0.39
N TYR A 148 11.31 -3.60 0.01
CA TYR A 148 10.45 -3.19 1.12
C TYR A 148 8.99 -3.49 0.81
N MET A 149 8.51 -3.11 -0.37
CA MET A 149 7.13 -3.30 -0.79
C MET A 149 6.74 -4.78 -0.86
N MET A 150 7.59 -5.64 -1.43
CA MET A 150 7.36 -7.09 -1.47
C MET A 150 7.26 -7.67 -0.05
N ASN A 151 8.15 -7.29 0.85
CA ASN A 151 8.11 -7.72 2.25
C ASN A 151 6.90 -7.16 3.02
N TYR A 152 6.40 -5.97 2.64
CA TYR A 152 5.20 -5.39 3.21
C TYR A 152 3.94 -6.13 2.73
N GLY A 153 3.79 -6.27 1.42
CA GLY A 153 2.62 -6.88 0.78
C GLY A 153 2.46 -8.38 1.08
N SER A 154 3.56 -9.13 1.16
CA SER A 154 3.54 -10.56 1.57
C SER A 154 3.00 -10.80 2.99
N LYS A 155 2.97 -9.76 3.83
CA LYS A 155 2.36 -9.82 5.18
C LYS A 155 0.91 -9.38 5.19
N ARG A 156 0.36 -8.98 4.04
CA ARG A 156 -1.02 -8.46 3.90
C ARG A 156 -1.93 -9.41 3.15
N ALA A 157 -1.38 -10.16 2.21
CA ALA A 157 -2.12 -11.05 1.32
C ALA A 157 -1.29 -12.27 0.95
N GLU A 158 -1.95 -13.35 0.56
CA GLU A 158 -1.29 -14.53 0.00
C GLU A 158 -0.65 -14.22 -1.36
N TYR A 159 -1.36 -13.45 -2.20
CA TYR A 159 -0.90 -13.05 -3.53
C TYR A 159 -0.47 -11.58 -3.53
N TYR A 160 0.64 -11.31 -4.22
CA TYR A 160 1.22 -9.97 -4.37
C TYR A 160 1.42 -9.65 -5.85
N MET A 161 1.00 -8.45 -6.24
CA MET A 161 1.32 -7.84 -7.53
C MET A 161 1.83 -6.43 -7.30
N GLN A 162 2.92 -6.06 -7.97
CA GLN A 162 3.39 -4.68 -8.01
C GLN A 162 2.86 -3.97 -9.25
N LEU A 163 2.35 -2.76 -9.06
CA LEU A 163 1.90 -1.88 -10.14
C LEU A 163 2.76 -0.61 -10.14
N GLU A 164 2.89 0.03 -11.29
CA GLU A 164 3.46 1.39 -11.37
C GLU A 164 2.38 2.43 -11.02
N ASP A 165 2.79 3.62 -10.59
CA ASP A 165 1.87 4.69 -10.19
C ASP A 165 1.28 5.49 -11.35
N ASP A 166 1.60 5.14 -12.60
CA ASP A 166 1.23 5.84 -13.83
C ASP A 166 0.52 4.94 -14.86
N ILE A 167 -0.37 4.06 -14.37
CA ILE A 167 -1.15 3.12 -15.20
C ILE A 167 -2.64 3.51 -15.31
N ILE A 168 -3.30 2.97 -16.33
CA ILE A 168 -4.75 3.05 -16.52
C ILE A 168 -5.30 1.64 -16.69
N SER A 169 -6.33 1.33 -15.91
CA SER A 169 -7.01 0.03 -15.97
C SER A 169 -7.98 -0.06 -17.14
N THR A 170 -8.19 -1.27 -17.64
CA THR A 170 -9.30 -1.57 -18.56
C THR A 170 -10.63 -1.49 -17.81
N ALA A 171 -11.70 -1.11 -18.48
CA ALA A 171 -13.03 -1.06 -17.88
C ALA A 171 -13.50 -2.47 -17.45
N LYS A 172 -14.19 -2.55 -16.29
CA LYS A 172 -14.84 -3.75 -15.75
C LYS A 172 -13.89 -4.94 -15.63
N TYR A 173 -12.77 -4.74 -14.92
CA TYR A 173 -11.82 -5.82 -14.65
C TYR A 173 -12.11 -6.48 -13.28
N GLY A 174 -11.58 -7.70 -13.12
CA GLY A 174 -11.67 -8.53 -11.93
C GLY A 174 -10.44 -9.37 -11.70
#